data_AF-A0A965NZH8-F1
#
_entry.id   AF-A0A965NZH8-F1
#
_cell.length_a   1.000
_cell.length_b   1.000
_cell.length_c   1.000
_cell.angle_alpha   90.00
_cell.angle_beta   90.00
_cell.angle_gamma   90.00
#
_symmetry.space_group_name_H-M   'P 1'
#
loop_
_entity.id
_entity.type
_entity.pdbx_description
1 polymer ?
#
loop_
_entity_poly.entity_id
_entity_poly.type
_entity_poly.pdbx_seq_one_letter_code
_entity_poly.pdbx_strand_id
1 'polypeptide(L)'
;MHSFNYLFYRYRFLLLYTAFGIISLLVELLVARALISFNISSFFSLVLSFIVGLITAFGLNIRFNFHIAQPKRQRALLYFTLISSVSYLVQYFFRQKLIYFGLPMEASRFLIAGLFFILSYLLHRKFSFKEFKKVGVAIYADGVEDIKLIYDRISNISDFIHIDIVDKSFNPTCKDVKAYR
;
A
#
# COMPACT_ATOMS: atom_id res chain seq x y z
N MET A 1 22.96 13.76 -4.42
CA MET A 1 22.32 12.63 -3.70
C MET A 1 20.84 12.85 -3.34
N HIS A 2 20.13 13.87 -3.86
CA HIS A 2 18.70 14.07 -3.55
C HIS A 2 17.71 13.24 -4.40
N SER A 3 18.11 12.79 -5.59
CA SER A 3 17.22 12.07 -6.54
C SER A 3 16.81 10.66 -6.08
N PHE A 4 17.74 9.90 -5.48
CA PHE A 4 17.47 8.51 -5.07
C PHE A 4 16.44 8.42 -3.94
N ASN A 5 16.56 9.29 -2.93
CA ASN A 5 15.60 9.38 -1.83
C ASN A 5 14.21 9.81 -2.33
N TYR A 6 14.14 10.66 -3.35
CA TYR A 6 12.89 11.10 -3.95
C TYR A 6 12.16 9.96 -4.68
N LEU A 7 12.85 9.18 -5.52
CA LEU A 7 12.25 8.03 -6.20
C LEU A 7 11.75 6.98 -5.20
N PHE A 8 12.55 6.68 -4.18
CA PHE A 8 12.15 5.74 -3.13
C PHE A 8 10.91 6.24 -2.38
N TYR A 9 10.86 7.53 -2.01
CA TYR A 9 9.68 8.11 -1.36
C TYR A 9 8.44 8.06 -2.26
N ARG A 10 8.57 8.46 -3.53
CA ARG A 10 7.47 8.51 -4.51
C ARG A 10 6.86 7.14 -4.78
N TYR A 11 7.70 6.10 -4.88
CA TYR A 11 7.28 4.73 -5.18
C TYR A 11 7.23 3.81 -3.96
N ARG A 12 7.40 4.34 -2.73
CA ARG A 12 7.43 3.56 -1.48
C ARG A 12 6.27 2.59 -1.36
N PHE A 13 5.07 3.05 -1.76
CA PHE A 13 3.85 2.26 -1.66
C PHE A 13 3.90 1.01 -2.54
N LEU A 14 4.44 1.15 -3.76
CA LEU A 14 4.61 0.03 -4.68
C LEU A 14 5.71 -0.91 -4.21
N LEU A 15 6.86 -0.36 -3.80
CA LEU A 15 8.01 -1.15 -3.33
C LEU A 15 7.66 -1.99 -2.10
N LEU A 16 7.06 -1.38 -1.08
CA LEU A 16 6.62 -2.09 0.14
C LEU A 16 5.51 -3.10 -0.17
N TYR A 17 4.55 -2.73 -1.03
CA TYR A 17 3.51 -3.65 -1.47
C TYR A 17 4.11 -4.89 -2.17
N THR A 18 5.21 -4.71 -2.92
CA THR A 18 5.94 -5.80 -3.61
C THR A 18 6.64 -6.70 -2.61
N ALA A 19 7.41 -6.11 -1.70
CA ALA A 19 8.10 -6.86 -0.66
C ALA A 19 7.12 -7.68 0.19
N PHE A 20 5.99 -7.08 0.59
CA PHE A 20 4.96 -7.78 1.37
C PHE A 20 4.22 -8.85 0.57
N GLY A 21 4.03 -8.65 -0.74
CA GLY A 21 3.50 -9.68 -1.64
C GLY A 21 4.43 -10.90 -1.71
N ILE A 22 5.74 -10.70 -1.86
CA ILE A 22 6.73 -11.78 -1.87
C ILE A 22 6.75 -12.50 -0.52
N ILE A 23 6.80 -11.76 0.60
CA ILE A 23 6.77 -12.35 1.96
C ILE A 23 5.51 -13.20 2.15
N SER A 24 4.34 -12.70 1.71
CA SER A 24 3.08 -13.44 1.77
C SER A 24 3.12 -14.75 0.99
N LEU A 25 3.70 -14.75 -0.21
CA LEU A 25 3.84 -15.97 -1.01
C LEU A 25 4.77 -16.98 -0.34
N LEU A 26 5.87 -16.52 0.26
CA LEU A 26 6.78 -17.39 1.02
C LEU A 26 6.08 -17.99 2.24
N VAL A 27 5.35 -17.19 3.01
CA VAL A 27 4.56 -17.65 4.16
C VAL A 27 3.53 -18.68 3.73
N GLU A 28 2.81 -18.42 2.63
CA GLU A 28 1.86 -19.37 2.08
C GLU A 28 2.54 -20.72 1.75
N LEU A 29 3.68 -20.70 1.04
CA LEU A 29 4.40 -21.93 0.68
C LEU A 29 4.87 -22.72 1.92
N LEU A 30 5.39 -22.02 2.93
CA LEU A 30 5.83 -22.64 4.18
C LEU A 30 4.66 -23.29 4.93
N VAL A 31 3.53 -22.58 5.04
CA VAL A 31 2.32 -23.10 5.70
C VAL A 31 1.76 -24.29 4.92
N ALA A 32 1.70 -24.22 3.59
CA ALA A 32 1.22 -25.34 2.77
C ALA A 32 2.06 -26.60 3.00
N ARG A 33 3.40 -26.48 2.96
CA ARG A 33 4.32 -27.60 3.20
C ARG A 33 4.18 -28.16 4.62
N ALA A 34 4.05 -27.30 5.63
CA ALA A 34 3.84 -27.72 7.00
C ALA A 34 2.54 -28.51 7.17
N LEU A 35 1.42 -28.00 6.64
CA LEU A 35 0.12 -28.68 6.73
C LEU A 35 0.13 -30.05 6.04
N ILE A 36 0.75 -30.14 4.85
CA ILE A 36 0.91 -31.42 4.15
C ILE A 36 1.77 -32.40 4.96
N SER A 37 2.82 -31.92 5.64
CA SER A 37 3.65 -32.79 6.51
C SER A 37 2.90 -33.35 7.71
N PHE A 38 1.81 -32.70 8.13
CA PHE A 38 0.87 -33.20 9.14
C PHE A 38 -0.24 -34.08 8.55
N ASN A 39 -0.11 -34.55 7.30
CA ASN A 39 -1.11 -35.36 6.58
C ASN A 39 -2.48 -34.66 6.38
N ILE A 40 -2.52 -33.32 6.40
CA ILE A 40 -3.72 -32.59 6.00
C ILE A 40 -3.87 -32.69 4.48
N SER A 41 -5.11 -32.85 4.00
CA SER A 41 -5.36 -32.99 2.57
C SER A 41 -4.79 -31.81 1.78
N SER A 42 -4.29 -32.07 0.56
CA SER A 42 -3.68 -31.04 -0.29
C SER A 42 -4.63 -29.87 -0.56
N PHE A 43 -5.92 -30.15 -0.75
CA PHE A 43 -6.95 -29.14 -0.94
C PHE A 43 -7.08 -28.21 0.28
N PHE A 44 -7.25 -28.77 1.48
CA PHE A 44 -7.38 -27.96 2.70
C PHE A 44 -6.08 -27.19 3.01
N SER A 45 -4.94 -27.82 2.77
CA SER A 45 -3.63 -27.19 2.93
C SER A 45 -3.48 -25.96 2.03
N LEU A 46 -3.93 -26.04 0.78
CA LEU A 46 -3.90 -24.93 -0.16
C LEU A 46 -4.84 -23.79 0.24
N VAL A 47 -6.07 -24.10 0.64
CA VAL A 47 -7.04 -23.08 1.07
C VAL A 47 -6.56 -22.36 2.33
N LEU A 48 -6.11 -23.11 3.34
CA LEU A 48 -5.67 -22.54 4.61
C LEU A 48 -4.39 -21.72 4.46
N SER A 49 -3.42 -22.23 3.69
CA SER A 49 -2.19 -21.47 3.40
C SER A 49 -2.46 -20.17 2.64
N PHE A 50 -3.37 -20.19 1.66
CA PHE A 50 -3.82 -18.97 0.96
C PHE A 50 -4.43 -17.95 1.92
N ILE A 51 -5.29 -18.39 2.85
CA ILE A 51 -5.88 -17.51 3.86
C ILE A 51 -4.79 -16.88 4.75
N VAL A 52 -3.82 -17.67 5.21
CA VAL A 52 -2.70 -17.17 6.03
C VAL A 52 -1.83 -16.18 5.25
N GLY A 53 -1.53 -16.46 3.99
CA GLY A 53 -0.83 -15.53 3.09
C GLY A 53 -1.61 -14.23 2.95
N LEU A 54 -2.89 -14.30 2.61
CA LEU A 54 -3.78 -13.15 2.45
C LEU A 54 -3.81 -12.26 3.71
N ILE A 55 -3.98 -12.86 4.89
CA ILE A 55 -3.97 -12.13 6.17
C ILE A 55 -2.61 -11.47 6.40
N THR A 56 -1.51 -12.16 6.07
CA THR A 56 -0.15 -11.64 6.19
C THR A 56 0.08 -10.44 5.27
N ALA A 57 -0.25 -10.56 3.98
CA ALA A 57 -0.15 -9.48 3.00
C ALA A 57 -0.97 -8.26 3.43
N PHE A 58 -2.21 -8.50 3.86
CA PHE A 58 -3.12 -7.45 4.31
C PHE A 58 -2.61 -6.77 5.58
N GLY A 59 -2.20 -7.54 6.59
CA GLY A 59 -1.69 -7.05 7.86
C GLY A 59 -0.45 -6.17 7.69
N LEU A 60 0.51 -6.63 6.88
CA LEU A 60 1.72 -5.87 6.57
C LEU A 60 1.38 -4.56 5.84
N ASN A 61 0.50 -4.62 4.83
CA ASN A 61 0.12 -3.43 4.07
C ASN A 61 -0.67 -2.41 4.91
N ILE A 62 -1.56 -2.85 5.79
CA ILE A 62 -2.28 -1.95 6.68
C ILE A 62 -1.37 -1.33 7.72
N ARG A 63 -0.44 -2.10 8.30
CA ARG A 63 0.37 -1.64 9.42
C ARG A 63 1.53 -0.76 8.98
N PHE A 64 2.22 -1.13 7.90
CA PHE A 64 3.51 -0.54 7.54
C PHE A 64 3.51 0.21 6.20
N ASN A 65 2.55 -0.07 5.32
CA ASN A 65 2.50 0.59 4.01
C ASN A 65 1.48 1.74 4.00
N PHE A 66 0.18 1.42 4.00
CA PHE A 66 -0.92 2.37 3.83
C PHE A 66 -1.48 2.92 5.16
N HIS A 67 -1.11 2.36 6.30
CA HIS A 67 -1.49 2.89 7.62
C HIS A 67 -3.00 3.13 7.80
N ILE A 68 -3.84 2.16 7.39
CA ILE A 68 -5.31 2.31 7.40
C ILE A 68 -5.84 2.40 8.85
N ALA A 69 -6.69 3.41 9.10
CA ALA A 69 -7.33 3.64 10.38
C ALA A 69 -8.23 2.45 10.79
N GLN A 70 -8.24 2.12 12.10
CA GLN A 70 -8.94 0.93 12.62
C GLN A 70 -10.41 0.79 12.17
N PRO A 71 -11.26 1.84 12.20
CA PRO A 71 -12.67 1.71 11.81
C PRO A 71 -12.87 1.30 10.35
N LYS A 72 -11.88 1.55 9.49
CA LYS A 72 -11.94 1.34 8.04
C LYS A 72 -11.36 -0.01 7.61
N ARG A 73 -10.73 -0.75 8.53
CA ARG A 73 -10.01 -1.99 8.22
C ARG A 73 -10.92 -3.11 7.76
N GLN A 74 -12.14 -3.22 8.27
CA GLN A 74 -13.08 -4.26 7.83
C GLN A 74 -13.45 -4.09 6.35
N ARG A 75 -13.79 -2.87 5.93
CA ARG A 75 -14.07 -2.56 4.53
C ARG A 75 -12.84 -2.78 3.64
N ALA A 76 -11.66 -2.38 4.12
CA ALA A 76 -10.40 -2.63 3.42
C ALA A 76 -10.14 -4.13 3.23
N LEU A 77 -10.39 -4.94 4.27
CA LEU A 77 -10.25 -6.40 4.23
C LEU A 77 -11.20 -7.02 3.21
N LEU A 78 -12.47 -6.60 3.19
CA LEU A 78 -13.45 -7.11 2.22
C LEU A 78 -12.98 -6.90 0.78
N TYR A 79 -12.58 -5.67 0.41
CA TYR A 79 -12.07 -5.41 -0.93
C TYR A 79 -10.75 -6.14 -1.19
N PHE A 80 -9.87 -6.21 -0.19
CA PHE A 80 -8.60 -6.92 -0.33
C PHE A 80 -8.81 -8.40 -0.61
N THR A 81 -9.69 -9.05 0.13
CA THR A 81 -10.05 -10.45 -0.10
C THR A 81 -10.68 -10.66 -1.46
N LEU A 82 -11.64 -9.81 -1.86
CA LEU A 82 -12.30 -9.94 -3.16
C LEU A 82 -11.30 -9.84 -4.32
N ILE A 83 -10.46 -8.80 -4.32
CA ILE A 83 -9.46 -8.56 -5.38
C ILE A 83 -8.42 -9.70 -5.40
N SER A 84 -7.93 -10.13 -4.23
CA SER A 84 -6.95 -11.21 -4.12
C SER A 84 -7.50 -12.55 -4.59
N SER A 85 -8.74 -12.89 -4.23
CA SER A 85 -9.39 -14.13 -4.67
C SER A 85 -9.64 -14.13 -6.18
N VAL A 86 -10.13 -13.02 -6.75
CA VAL A 86 -10.30 -12.89 -8.21
C VAL A 86 -8.96 -13.02 -8.92
N SER A 87 -7.92 -12.33 -8.44
CA SER A 87 -6.57 -12.42 -8.99
C SER A 87 -6.05 -13.86 -8.92
N TYR A 88 -6.21 -14.53 -7.78
CA TYR A 88 -5.80 -15.93 -7.60
C TYR A 88 -6.50 -16.87 -8.60
N LEU A 89 -7.81 -16.73 -8.80
CA LEU A 89 -8.56 -17.53 -9.77
C LEU A 89 -8.09 -17.32 -11.21
N VAL A 90 -7.86 -16.06 -11.60
CA VAL A 90 -7.34 -15.72 -12.93
C VAL A 90 -5.95 -16.35 -13.11
N GLN A 91 -5.05 -16.17 -12.14
CA GLN A 91 -3.71 -16.74 -12.18
C GLN A 91 -3.74 -18.27 -12.22
N TYR A 92 -4.66 -18.91 -11.48
CA TYR A 92 -4.87 -20.36 -11.50
C TYR A 92 -5.20 -20.86 -12.91
N PHE A 93 -6.09 -20.17 -13.63
CA PHE A 93 -6.44 -20.52 -15.01
C PHE A 93 -5.24 -20.40 -15.97
N PHE A 94 -4.43 -19.34 -15.85
CA PHE A 94 -3.24 -19.16 -16.68
C PHE A 94 -2.11 -20.14 -16.33
N ARG A 95 -1.99 -20.56 -15.08
CA ARG A 95 -0.96 -21.50 -14.62
C ARG A 95 -1.04 -22.84 -15.34
N GLN A 96 -2.25 -23.33 -15.60
CA GLN A 96 -2.44 -24.60 -16.32
C GLN A 96 -1.79 -24.58 -17.71
N LYS A 97 -1.71 -23.41 -18.36
CA LYS A 97 -1.03 -23.24 -19.65
C LYS A 97 0.50 -23.21 -19.51
N LEU A 98 1.06 -22.66 -18.42
CA LEU A 98 2.51 -22.58 -18.23
C LEU A 98 3.14 -23.93 -17.85
N ILE A 99 2.42 -24.78 -17.13
CA ILE A 99 2.91 -26.13 -16.79
C ILE A 99 3.14 -26.94 -18.07
N TYR A 100 2.31 -26.75 -19.10
CA TYR A 100 2.49 -27.38 -20.42
C TYR A 100 3.82 -27.00 -21.09
N PHE A 101 4.39 -25.83 -20.78
CA PHE A 101 5.70 -25.40 -21.28
C PHE A 101 6.89 -25.92 -20.44
N GLY A 102 6.66 -26.82 -19.48
CA GLY A 102 7.71 -27.48 -18.70
C GLY A 102 8.25 -26.66 -17.52
N LEU A 103 7.60 -25.54 -17.15
CA LEU A 103 7.99 -24.74 -16.00
C LEU A 103 7.62 -25.46 -14.68
N PRO A 104 8.53 -25.51 -13.68
CA PRO A 104 8.20 -26.04 -12.35
C PRO A 104 7.02 -25.28 -11.72
N MET A 105 6.18 -25.99 -10.98
CA MET A 105 4.97 -25.44 -10.36
C MET A 105 5.27 -24.18 -9.53
N GLU A 106 6.32 -24.22 -8.71
CA GLU A 106 6.70 -23.09 -7.84
C GLU A 106 7.18 -21.89 -8.65
N ALA A 107 8.02 -22.09 -9.67
CA ALA A 107 8.52 -21.02 -10.53
C ALA A 107 7.39 -20.37 -11.35
N SER A 108 6.48 -21.17 -11.90
CA SER A 108 5.31 -20.68 -12.66
C SER A 108 4.43 -19.76 -11.81
N ARG A 109 4.34 -20.05 -10.50
CA ARG A 109 3.55 -19.27 -9.54
C ARG A 109 4.13 -17.88 -9.33
N PHE A 110 5.44 -17.77 -9.10
CA PHE A 110 6.09 -16.47 -8.94
C PHE A 110 6.05 -15.66 -10.23
N LEU A 111 6.24 -16.28 -11.39
CA LEU A 111 6.21 -15.60 -12.68
C LEU A 111 4.82 -15.01 -12.97
N ILE A 112 3.77 -15.81 -12.84
CA ILE A 112 2.39 -15.33 -13.05
C ILE A 112 2.03 -14.25 -12.02
N ALA A 113 2.36 -14.47 -10.74
CA ALA A 113 2.10 -13.48 -9.70
C ALA A 113 2.80 -12.16 -10.02
N GLY A 114 4.03 -12.19 -10.52
CA GLY A 114 4.78 -11.02 -10.98
C GLY A 114 4.10 -10.28 -12.14
N LEU A 115 3.54 -11.00 -13.12
CA LEU A 115 2.81 -10.39 -14.23
C LEU A 115 1.52 -9.69 -13.78
N PHE A 116 0.78 -10.32 -12.86
CA PHE A 116 -0.48 -9.76 -12.34
C PHE A 116 -0.27 -8.73 -11.23
N PHE A 117 0.97 -8.56 -10.77
CA PHE A 117 1.30 -7.78 -9.60
C PHE A 117 0.89 -6.31 -9.72
N ILE A 118 1.26 -5.64 -10.83
CA ILE A 118 0.96 -4.21 -11.03
C ILE A 118 -0.55 -3.98 -11.10
N LEU A 119 -1.27 -4.84 -11.82
CA LEU A 119 -2.72 -4.76 -11.92
C LEU A 119 -3.39 -4.90 -10.55
N SER A 120 -3.00 -5.92 -9.78
CA SER A 120 -3.49 -6.12 -8.41
C SER A 120 -3.16 -4.92 -7.52
N TYR A 121 -1.94 -4.38 -7.58
CA TYR A 121 -1.54 -3.19 -6.85
C TYR A 121 -2.45 -1.98 -7.15
N LEU A 122 -2.71 -1.70 -8.43
CA LEU A 122 -3.56 -0.58 -8.84
C LEU A 122 -4.98 -0.73 -8.29
N LEU A 123 -5.54 -1.94 -8.35
CA LEU A 123 -6.86 -2.25 -7.78
C LEU A 123 -6.88 -2.08 -6.26
N HIS A 124 -5.90 -2.62 -5.53
CA HIS A 124 -5.85 -2.47 -4.08
C HIS A 124 -5.65 -1.02 -3.66
N ARG A 125 -4.81 -0.25 -4.34
CA ARG A 125 -4.62 1.18 -4.06
C ARG A 125 -5.92 1.95 -4.27
N LYS A 126 -6.69 1.61 -5.31
CA LYS A 126 -7.96 2.28 -5.64
C LYS A 126 -9.11 1.91 -4.69
N PHE A 127 -9.17 0.66 -4.24
CA PHE A 127 -10.32 0.12 -3.50
C PHE A 127 -9.97 -0.26 -2.05
N SER A 128 -9.08 -1.23 -1.85
CA SER A 128 -8.71 -1.73 -0.51
C SER A 128 -8.10 -0.66 0.39
N PHE A 129 -7.20 0.15 -0.17
CA PHE A 129 -6.40 1.13 0.56
C PHE A 129 -6.76 2.58 0.19
N LYS A 130 -7.98 2.80 -0.32
CA LYS A 130 -8.46 4.13 -0.75
C LYS A 130 -8.26 5.21 0.31
N GLU A 131 -8.44 4.86 1.57
CA GLU A 131 -8.46 5.78 2.71
C GLU A 131 -7.20 5.64 3.59
N PHE A 132 -6.03 5.57 2.94
CA PHE A 132 -4.73 5.59 3.60
C PHE A 132 -4.47 6.94 4.29
N LYS A 133 -3.70 6.91 5.40
CA LYS A 133 -3.36 8.14 6.14
C LYS A 133 -2.51 9.06 5.26
N LYS A 134 -2.89 10.34 5.24
CA LYS A 134 -2.16 11.41 4.58
C LYS A 134 -1.41 12.25 5.63
N VAL A 135 -0.21 12.68 5.31
CA VAL A 135 0.60 13.58 6.13
C VAL A 135 0.34 15.01 5.67
N GLY A 136 -0.09 15.88 6.59
CA GLY A 136 -0.27 17.30 6.31
C GLY A 136 0.70 18.16 7.08
N VAL A 137 1.02 19.33 6.54
CA VAL A 137 1.73 20.40 7.27
C VAL A 137 0.78 21.57 7.44
N ALA A 138 0.64 22.06 8.67
CA ALA A 138 -0.07 23.29 8.98
C ALA A 138 0.96 24.40 9.23
N ILE A 139 0.79 25.55 8.60
CA ILE A 139 1.69 26.70 8.69
C ILE A 139 0.88 27.90 9.14
N TYR A 140 1.28 28.48 10.26
CA TYR A 140 0.79 29.78 10.69
C TYR A 140 1.61 30.85 9.98
N ALA A 141 0.94 31.65 9.16
CA ALA A 141 1.54 32.73 8.39
C ALA A 141 1.02 34.08 8.90
N ASP A 142 1.89 35.07 9.04
CA ASP A 142 1.53 36.45 9.38
C ASP A 142 1.32 37.34 8.15
N GLY A 143 1.48 36.77 6.95
CA GLY A 143 1.18 37.41 5.67
C GLY A 143 2.37 38.11 5.02
N VAL A 144 3.59 37.98 5.56
CA VAL A 144 4.84 38.42 4.90
C VAL A 144 5.70 37.26 4.39
N GLU A 145 5.31 36.01 4.62
CA GLU A 145 6.07 34.85 4.18
C GLU A 145 5.91 34.56 2.67
N ASP A 146 7.00 34.09 2.05
CA ASP A 146 6.98 33.61 0.67
C ASP A 146 6.34 32.21 0.60
N ILE A 147 5.02 32.20 0.36
CA ILE A 147 4.20 31.00 0.23
C ILE A 147 4.74 30.07 -0.87
N LYS A 148 5.29 30.63 -1.95
CA LYS A 148 5.80 29.83 -3.08
C LYS A 148 7.08 29.10 -2.67
N LEU A 149 8.01 29.80 -2.02
CA LEU A 149 9.24 29.20 -1.49
C LEU A 149 8.93 28.11 -0.46
N ILE A 150 7.97 28.35 0.44
CA ILE A 150 7.52 27.36 1.41
C ILE A 150 6.96 26.13 0.68
N TYR A 151 6.00 26.32 -0.23
CA TYR A 151 5.39 25.24 -1.01
C TYR A 151 6.44 24.41 -1.75
N ASP A 152 7.39 25.05 -2.43
CA ASP A 152 8.44 24.36 -3.20
C ASP A 152 9.35 23.51 -2.30
N ARG A 153 9.56 23.92 -1.04
CA ARG A 153 10.37 23.17 -0.07
C ARG A 153 9.63 21.97 0.53
N ILE A 154 8.34 22.11 0.83
CA ILE A 154 7.61 21.09 1.61
C ILE A 154 6.64 20.23 0.79
N SER A 155 6.27 20.64 -0.43
CA SER A 155 5.34 19.90 -1.30
C SER A 155 5.77 18.45 -1.57
N ASN A 156 7.07 18.19 -1.58
CA ASN A 156 7.62 16.85 -1.79
C ASN A 156 7.48 15.92 -0.58
N ILE A 157 7.19 16.44 0.60
CA ILE A 157 7.13 15.68 1.87
C ILE A 157 5.75 15.73 2.54
N SER A 158 4.80 16.48 2.00
CA SER A 158 3.43 16.60 2.53
C SER A 158 2.38 16.22 1.49
N ASP A 159 1.35 15.48 1.89
CA ASP A 159 0.19 15.16 1.05
C ASP A 159 -0.80 16.34 0.93
N PHE A 160 -0.79 17.26 1.90
CA PHE A 160 -1.52 18.52 1.85
C PHE A 160 -0.83 19.58 2.72
N ILE A 161 -1.04 20.85 2.38
CA ILE A 161 -0.50 22.01 3.10
C ILE A 161 -1.70 22.87 3.48
N HIS A 162 -1.84 23.15 4.76
CA HIS A 162 -2.83 24.10 5.28
C HIS A 162 -2.10 25.34 5.76
N ILE A 163 -2.53 26.52 5.33
CA ILE A 163 -1.93 27.79 5.70
C ILE A 163 -2.98 28.60 6.43
N ASP A 164 -2.76 28.81 7.72
CA ASP A 164 -3.60 29.61 8.59
C ASP A 164 -3.00 31.00 8.68
N ILE A 165 -3.73 31.99 8.19
CA ILE A 165 -3.32 33.39 8.33
C ILE A 165 -3.76 33.86 9.71
N VAL A 166 -2.78 34.20 10.56
CA VAL A 166 -3.00 34.63 11.93
C VAL A 166 -2.95 36.15 12.03
N ASP A 167 -3.95 36.72 12.67
CA ASP A 167 -4.07 38.16 12.91
C ASP A 167 -4.00 38.51 14.40
N LYS A 168 -4.21 39.79 14.71
CA LYS A 168 -4.19 40.31 16.08
C LYS A 168 -5.28 39.72 16.98
N SER A 169 -6.35 39.15 16.44
CA SER A 169 -7.39 38.49 17.23
C SER A 169 -6.88 37.16 17.83
N PHE A 170 -5.92 36.51 17.16
CA PHE A 170 -5.31 35.26 17.60
C PHE A 170 -4.00 35.49 18.36
N ASN A 171 -3.16 36.43 17.92
CA ASN A 171 -1.93 36.82 18.60
C ASN A 171 -1.72 38.34 18.57
N PRO A 172 -1.77 39.04 19.72
CA PRO A 172 -1.65 40.50 19.77
C PRO A 172 -0.27 41.03 19.31
N THR A 173 0.76 40.18 19.23
CA THR A 173 2.07 40.58 18.68
C THR A 173 2.17 40.47 17.16
N CYS A 174 1.16 39.91 16.48
CA CYS A 174 1.17 39.78 15.03
C CYS A 174 0.98 41.14 14.35
N LYS A 175 1.63 41.30 13.19
CA LYS A 175 1.40 42.45 12.31
C LYS A 175 -0.04 42.36 11.75
N ASP A 176 -0.62 43.50 11.42
CA ASP A 176 -1.92 43.49 10.74
C ASP A 176 -1.79 42.74 9.42
N VAL A 177 -2.69 41.78 9.23
CA VAL A 177 -2.78 41.01 8.00
C VAL A 177 -3.13 41.99 6.89
N LYS A 178 -2.22 42.15 5.92
CA LYS A 178 -2.57 42.80 4.66
C LYS A 178 -3.47 41.82 3.91
N ALA A 179 -4.77 41.92 4.13
CA ALA A 179 -5.74 41.20 3.32
C ALA A 179 -5.51 41.61 1.86
N TYR A 180 -4.85 40.74 1.10
CA TYR A 180 -4.81 40.88 -0.35
C TYR A 180 -6.25 40.71 -0.83
N ARG A 181 -6.84 41.80 -1.31
CA ARG A 181 -7.99 41.74 -2.21
C ARG A 181 -7.53 41.24 -3.56
#